data_AF-A0A5N6MY96-F1
#
_entry.id   AF-A0A5N6MY96-F1
#
_cell.length_a   1.000
_cell.length_b   1.000
_cell.length_c   1.000
_cell.angle_alpha   90.00
_cell.angle_beta   90.00
_cell.angle_gamma   90.00
#
_symmetry.space_group_name_H-M   'P 1'
#
loop_
_entity.id
_entity.type
_entity.pdbx_description
1 polymer ?
#
loop_
_entity_poly.entity_id
_entity_poly.type
_entity_poly.pdbx_seq_one_letter_code
_entity_poly.pdbx_strand_id
1 'polypeptide(L)'
;MSKHLVAFTGAGISTSCGIPDFRGPKGVWTLQREGKGVPEASLPFHRAAPSATHMALVELERAGILKFVISQNVDSLHLRSGIPRHKLSELHGNSFREVCPTCGTEYLRDFEVETIGLKETSRRCDPKCGAKLRDSVLDWEDELPPKEMNAAEKHCRTADIVLCLGTSLQITPACNLPLKAIRNGGKMVIVNLQQTPKDNKASLVIRGFVDKVMAEVLQLLKMPIAPYVRVDLFQIVFNQFRCIHESKYAKWSLRVISVHGEKAPLPFVESVEVTFPDRPELKTAILNKQPFLLKRETLKSRPVHMVLWVNFSEGCGCRFISIDFPIDFESSTDEISKDKNVVIQQLRETANEDEYCGQSSIIDRKLIPDSGKTSSTYAVATNIVQYNGLLPSNTSDVSQLTKKVNGCIEKVNLDDGIDISINSVPLKKARVR
;
A
#
# COMPACT_ATOMS: atom_id res chain seq x y z
N MET A 1 -14.23 25.86 -12.19
CA MET A 1 -13.45 24.77 -11.56
C MET A 1 -13.17 25.15 -10.11
N SER A 2 -13.24 24.18 -9.19
CA SER A 2 -12.75 24.37 -7.82
C SER A 2 -11.25 24.70 -7.86
N LYS A 3 -10.83 25.66 -7.04
CA LYS A 3 -9.43 26.08 -6.87
C LYS A 3 -8.73 25.27 -5.78
N HIS A 4 -9.48 24.78 -4.79
CA HIS A 4 -8.93 24.06 -3.64
C HIS A 4 -9.82 22.88 -3.23
N LEU A 5 -9.75 21.80 -4.01
CA LEU A 5 -10.45 20.54 -3.71
C LEU A 5 -9.73 19.78 -2.59
N VAL A 6 -10.50 19.32 -1.61
CA VAL A 6 -10.05 18.40 -0.54
C VAL A 6 -10.91 17.14 -0.55
N ALA A 7 -10.28 15.97 -0.46
CA ALA A 7 -10.98 14.70 -0.26
C ALA A 7 -11.00 14.35 1.23
N PHE A 8 -12.14 13.88 1.73
CA PHE A 8 -12.31 13.36 3.08
C PHE A 8 -12.82 11.91 3.00
N THR A 9 -11.98 10.93 3.36
CA THR A 9 -12.24 9.51 3.07
C THR A 9 -12.46 8.68 4.34
N GLY A 10 -13.36 7.70 4.26
CA GLY A 10 -13.56 6.68 5.28
C GLY A 10 -13.52 5.25 4.72
N ALA A 11 -13.83 4.27 5.57
CA ALA A 11 -13.61 2.85 5.27
C ALA A 11 -14.38 2.36 4.02
N GLY A 12 -15.45 3.04 3.62
CA GLY A 12 -16.24 2.71 2.44
C GLY A 12 -15.48 2.80 1.12
N ILE A 13 -14.32 3.48 1.06
CA ILE A 13 -13.48 3.49 -0.16
C ILE A 13 -12.57 2.25 -0.29
N SER A 14 -12.49 1.43 0.77
CA SER A 14 -11.63 0.25 0.85
C SER A 14 -12.43 -1.07 0.87
N THR A 15 -13.76 -1.01 0.82
CA THR A 15 -14.62 -2.21 0.84
C THR A 15 -14.46 -3.07 -0.41
N SER A 16 -14.27 -2.46 -1.58
CA SER A 16 -13.94 -3.17 -2.83
C SER A 16 -12.54 -3.77 -2.84
N CYS A 17 -11.66 -3.34 -1.92
CA CYS A 17 -10.33 -3.92 -1.72
C CYS A 17 -10.35 -5.15 -0.78
N GLY A 18 -11.54 -5.63 -0.39
CA GLY A 18 -11.69 -6.75 0.53
C GLY A 18 -11.51 -6.42 2.02
N ILE A 19 -11.43 -5.13 2.35
CA ILE A 19 -11.33 -4.62 3.73
C ILE A 19 -12.74 -4.24 4.21
N PRO A 20 -13.29 -4.86 5.27
CA PRO A 20 -14.63 -4.54 5.73
C PRO A 20 -14.71 -3.10 6.26
N ASP A 21 -15.87 -2.47 6.10
CA ASP A 21 -16.14 -1.21 6.78
C ASP A 21 -16.51 -1.44 8.26
N PHE A 22 -16.83 -0.35 8.94
CA PHE A 22 -17.17 -0.38 10.36
C PHE A 22 -18.68 -0.46 10.65
N ARG A 23 -19.53 0.10 9.77
CA ARG A 23 -20.95 0.40 10.08
C ARG A 23 -21.92 0.07 8.95
N GLY A 24 -21.42 -0.46 7.84
CA GLY A 24 -22.22 -1.01 6.76
C GLY A 24 -23.01 -2.24 7.21
N PRO A 25 -23.84 -2.81 6.35
CA PRO A 25 -24.62 -4.01 6.66
C PRO A 25 -23.77 -5.21 7.13
N LYS A 26 -22.52 -5.29 6.66
CA LYS A 26 -21.53 -6.30 7.07
C LYS A 26 -20.34 -5.69 7.83
N GLY A 27 -20.52 -4.49 8.38
CA GLY A 27 -19.46 -3.76 9.05
C GLY A 27 -19.10 -4.34 10.42
N VAL A 28 -17.86 -4.11 10.86
CA VAL A 28 -17.33 -4.64 12.13
C VAL A 28 -18.25 -4.37 13.33
N TRP A 29 -18.68 -3.12 13.53
CA TRP A 29 -19.53 -2.76 14.66
C TRP A 29 -20.98 -3.21 14.49
N THR A 30 -21.45 -3.33 13.24
CA THR A 30 -22.80 -3.84 12.95
C THR A 30 -22.90 -5.30 13.39
N LEU A 31 -21.94 -6.13 12.97
CA LEU A 31 -21.91 -7.55 13.31
C LEU A 31 -21.67 -7.78 14.80
N GLN A 32 -20.75 -7.03 15.43
CA GLN A 32 -20.54 -7.12 16.88
C GLN A 32 -21.81 -6.79 17.69
N ARG A 33 -22.57 -5.76 17.29
CA ARG A 33 -23.85 -5.42 17.95
C ARG A 33 -24.92 -6.49 17.77
N GLU A 34 -24.89 -7.21 16.66
CA GLU A 34 -25.75 -8.37 16.40
C GLU A 34 -25.31 -9.63 17.16
N GLY A 35 -24.27 -9.55 17.99
CA GLY A 35 -23.68 -10.71 18.68
C GLY A 35 -22.90 -11.64 17.75
N LYS A 36 -22.62 -11.20 16.52
CA LYS A 36 -21.75 -11.91 15.57
C LYS A 36 -20.29 -11.52 15.84
N GLY A 37 -19.36 -12.41 15.51
CA GLY A 37 -17.92 -12.12 15.63
C GLY A 37 -17.49 -10.97 14.72
N VAL A 38 -16.22 -10.57 14.84
CA VAL A 38 -15.59 -9.64 13.89
C VAL A 38 -15.69 -10.27 12.49
N PRO A 39 -16.16 -9.53 11.46
CA PRO A 39 -16.16 -10.05 10.10
C PRO A 39 -14.74 -10.47 9.73
N GLU A 40 -14.62 -11.69 9.21
CA GLU A 40 -13.34 -12.13 8.67
C GLU A 40 -13.00 -11.22 7.49
N ALA A 41 -11.89 -10.48 7.60
CA ALA A 41 -11.39 -9.72 6.48
C ALA A 41 -11.07 -10.70 5.35
N SER A 42 -11.56 -10.44 4.15
CA SER A 42 -11.31 -11.35 3.01
C SER A 42 -9.83 -11.43 2.66
N LEU A 43 -9.05 -10.42 3.07
CA LEU A 43 -7.60 -10.43 2.99
C LEU A 43 -6.95 -9.50 4.05
N PRO A 44 -5.73 -9.82 4.51
CA PRO A 44 -4.92 -8.94 5.36
C PRO A 44 -4.49 -7.68 4.60
N PHE A 45 -4.25 -6.57 5.32
CA PHE A 45 -4.01 -5.27 4.69
C PHE A 45 -2.79 -5.28 3.77
N HIS A 46 -1.73 -6.00 4.13
CA HIS A 46 -0.51 -6.04 3.31
C HIS A 46 -0.74 -6.70 1.94
N ARG A 47 -1.85 -7.42 1.73
CA ARG A 47 -2.26 -7.97 0.41
C ARG A 47 -3.17 -7.03 -0.37
N ALA A 48 -3.88 -6.12 0.30
CA ALA A 48 -4.84 -5.23 -0.35
C ALA A 48 -4.17 -4.33 -1.40
N ALA A 49 -4.84 -4.18 -2.55
CA ALA A 49 -4.51 -3.17 -3.55
C ALA A 49 -5.42 -1.93 -3.39
N PRO A 50 -4.97 -0.73 -3.76
CA PRO A 50 -5.82 0.45 -3.79
C PRO A 50 -7.04 0.25 -4.71
N SER A 51 -8.20 0.76 -4.32
CA SER A 51 -9.40 0.77 -5.17
C SER A 51 -9.29 1.80 -6.31
N ALA A 52 -10.25 1.75 -7.22
CA ALA A 52 -10.36 2.76 -8.27
C ALA A 52 -10.54 4.17 -7.70
N THR A 53 -11.25 4.31 -6.58
CA THR A 53 -11.35 5.59 -5.86
C THR A 53 -9.99 6.10 -5.40
N HIS A 54 -9.13 5.24 -4.85
CA HIS A 54 -7.78 5.64 -4.44
C HIS A 54 -6.96 6.12 -5.64
N MET A 55 -7.00 5.37 -6.74
CA MET A 55 -6.25 5.71 -7.95
C MET A 55 -6.83 6.95 -8.65
N ALA A 56 -8.14 7.15 -8.62
CA ALA A 56 -8.78 8.38 -9.10
C ALA A 56 -8.30 9.61 -8.33
N LEU A 57 -8.13 9.50 -7.00
CA LEU A 57 -7.57 10.58 -6.19
C LEU A 57 -6.10 10.86 -6.53
N VAL A 58 -5.31 9.83 -6.87
CA VAL A 58 -3.93 10.00 -7.36
C VAL A 58 -3.90 10.79 -8.66
N GLU A 59 -4.77 10.44 -9.62
CA GLU A 59 -4.82 11.16 -10.91
C GLU A 59 -5.28 12.62 -10.75
N LEU A 60 -6.25 12.88 -9.87
CA LEU A 60 -6.66 14.24 -9.54
C LEU A 60 -5.54 15.03 -8.84
N GLU A 61 -4.72 14.38 -8.01
CA GLU A 61 -3.57 14.99 -7.34
C GLU A 61 -2.46 15.34 -8.35
N ARG A 62 -2.12 14.42 -9.24
CA ARG A 62 -1.13 14.59 -10.33
C ARG A 62 -1.52 15.72 -11.28
N ALA A 63 -2.81 15.82 -11.61
CA ALA A 63 -3.35 16.92 -12.41
C ALA A 63 -3.41 18.25 -11.65
N GLY A 64 -3.04 18.28 -10.37
CA GLY A 64 -3.07 19.47 -9.53
C GLY A 64 -4.48 19.92 -9.14
N ILE A 65 -5.52 19.10 -9.36
CA ILE A 65 -6.91 19.41 -9.00
C ILE A 65 -7.11 19.16 -7.50
N LEU A 66 -6.75 17.98 -7.01
CA LEU A 66 -6.83 17.61 -5.61
C LEU A 66 -5.65 18.21 -4.83
N LYS A 67 -5.95 19.03 -3.81
CA LYS A 67 -4.93 19.72 -3.01
C LYS A 67 -4.53 18.97 -1.75
N PHE A 68 -5.44 18.18 -1.20
CA PHE A 68 -5.21 17.46 0.05
C PHE A 68 -6.18 16.31 0.25
N VAL A 69 -5.71 15.25 0.91
CA VAL A 69 -6.52 14.11 1.34
C VAL A 69 -6.53 14.05 2.86
N ILE A 70 -7.71 13.90 3.43
CA ILE A 70 -7.91 13.66 4.87
C ILE A 70 -8.57 12.30 4.99
N SER A 71 -7.91 11.37 5.67
CA SER A 71 -8.39 9.99 5.79
C SER A 71 -8.64 9.60 7.25
N GLN A 72 -9.74 8.88 7.46
CA GLN A 72 -10.05 8.16 8.69
C GLN A 72 -9.55 6.71 8.67
N ASN A 73 -9.02 6.25 7.54
CA ASN A 73 -8.59 4.87 7.34
C ASN A 73 -7.19 4.65 7.88
N VAL A 74 -6.95 3.42 8.35
CA VAL A 74 -5.65 2.95 8.86
C VAL A 74 -4.97 1.95 7.90
N ASP A 75 -5.59 1.64 6.78
CA ASP A 75 -5.20 0.60 5.81
C ASP A 75 -3.96 0.93 4.95
N SER A 76 -3.46 2.18 5.03
CA SER A 76 -2.30 2.69 4.26
C SER A 76 -2.50 2.76 2.73
N LEU A 77 -3.72 2.53 2.21
CA LEU A 77 -3.93 2.44 0.76
C LEU A 77 -3.69 3.76 0.02
N HIS A 78 -3.87 4.92 0.68
CA HIS A 78 -3.51 6.22 0.09
C HIS A 78 -2.00 6.39 -0.12
N LEU A 79 -1.17 6.02 0.87
CA LEU A 79 0.29 6.11 0.71
C LEU A 79 0.78 5.09 -0.31
N ARG A 80 0.22 3.88 -0.28
CA ARG A 80 0.57 2.80 -1.22
C ARG A 80 0.12 3.10 -2.65
N SER A 81 -1.00 3.79 -2.85
CA SER A 81 -1.45 4.23 -4.20
C SER A 81 -0.55 5.31 -4.81
N GLY A 82 0.20 6.04 -3.97
CA GLY A 82 1.13 7.08 -4.40
C GLY A 82 0.71 8.50 -4.05
N ILE A 83 -0.32 8.70 -3.22
CA ILE A 83 -0.61 10.04 -2.66
C ILE A 83 0.62 10.52 -1.87
N PRO A 84 1.17 11.72 -2.16
CA PRO A 84 2.33 12.22 -1.44
C PRO A 84 2.03 12.39 0.07
N ARG A 85 2.91 11.90 0.93
CA ARG A 85 2.76 11.98 2.40
C ARG A 85 2.48 13.39 2.92
N HIS A 86 3.05 14.41 2.29
CA HIS A 86 2.86 15.83 2.66
C HIS A 86 1.50 16.41 2.22
N LYS A 87 0.71 15.67 1.42
CA LYS A 87 -0.65 16.03 0.98
C LYS A 87 -1.72 15.12 1.61
N LEU A 88 -1.35 14.35 2.62
CA LEU A 88 -2.23 13.39 3.29
C LEU A 88 -2.22 13.61 4.80
N SER A 89 -3.42 13.62 5.39
CA SER A 89 -3.59 13.49 6.84
C SER A 89 -4.31 12.20 7.22
N GLU A 90 -3.64 11.35 8.00
CA GLU A 90 -4.16 10.07 8.48
C GLU A 90 -4.59 10.22 9.94
N LEU A 91 -5.84 10.63 10.14
CA LEU A 91 -6.32 11.09 11.44
C LEU A 91 -6.31 9.99 12.50
N HIS A 92 -6.56 8.74 12.13
CA HIS A 92 -6.65 7.61 13.08
C HIS A 92 -5.39 6.73 13.09
N GLY A 93 -4.31 7.21 12.48
CA GLY A 93 -3.08 6.44 12.33
C GLY A 93 -2.99 5.65 11.04
N ASN A 94 -1.98 4.79 10.98
CA ASN A 94 -1.72 3.91 9.85
C ASN A 94 -1.09 2.60 10.37
N SER A 95 -1.70 1.47 10.03
CA SER A 95 -1.31 0.12 10.47
C SER A 95 0.06 -0.34 9.97
N PHE A 96 0.70 0.41 9.07
CA PHE A 96 2.04 0.15 8.54
C PHE A 96 3.08 1.15 9.06
N ARG A 97 2.68 2.11 9.90
CA ARG A 97 3.54 3.19 10.36
C ARG A 97 3.86 3.07 11.84
N GLU A 98 5.14 3.18 12.13
CA GLU A 98 5.68 3.34 13.48
C GLU A 98 6.29 4.74 13.63
N VAL A 99 6.29 5.29 14.83
CA VAL A 99 6.85 6.61 15.13
C VAL A 99 7.80 6.51 16.31
N CYS A 100 8.96 7.16 16.20
CA CYS A 100 9.87 7.30 17.32
C CYS A 100 9.33 8.38 18.29
N PRO A 101 9.03 8.06 19.56
CA PRO A 101 8.51 9.04 20.51
C PRO A 101 9.55 10.09 20.92
N THR A 102 10.84 9.84 20.67
CA THR A 102 11.94 10.75 21.06
C THR A 102 12.28 11.75 19.96
N CYS A 103 12.46 11.31 18.71
CA CYS A 103 12.87 12.19 17.61
C CYS A 103 11.76 12.48 16.58
N GLY A 104 10.60 11.83 16.69
CA GLY A 104 9.46 12.03 15.79
C GLY A 104 9.60 11.41 14.40
N THR A 105 10.71 10.70 14.12
CA THR A 105 10.91 10.01 12.83
C THR A 105 9.82 8.96 12.61
N GLU A 106 9.17 9.03 11.45
CA GLU A 106 8.17 8.07 10.98
C GLU A 106 8.84 6.96 10.16
N TYR A 107 8.46 5.72 10.43
CA TYR A 107 8.91 4.53 9.70
C TYR A 107 7.70 3.85 9.06
N LEU A 108 7.62 3.88 7.73
CA LEU A 108 6.63 3.12 6.96
C LEU A 108 7.18 1.74 6.63
N ARG A 109 6.37 0.70 6.87
CA ARG A 109 6.69 -0.72 6.61
C ARG A 109 5.89 -1.23 5.41
N ASP A 110 6.34 -2.36 4.85
CA ASP A 110 5.61 -3.16 3.86
C ASP A 110 4.75 -4.27 4.50
N PHE A 111 4.73 -4.34 5.83
CA PHE A 111 3.91 -5.24 6.65
C PHE A 111 3.14 -4.46 7.72
N GLU A 112 2.09 -5.09 8.25
CA GLU A 112 1.29 -4.56 9.35
C GLU A 112 2.08 -4.60 10.66
N VAL A 113 2.07 -3.47 11.38
CA VAL A 113 2.65 -3.34 12.72
C VAL A 113 1.80 -4.14 13.71
N GLU A 114 2.46 -4.88 14.60
CA GLU A 114 1.83 -5.91 15.43
C GLU A 114 1.05 -5.35 16.63
N THR A 115 1.13 -4.05 16.88
CA THR A 115 0.49 -3.38 18.03
C THR A 115 -0.48 -2.29 17.58
N ILE A 116 -1.43 -1.98 18.46
CA ILE A 116 -2.45 -0.94 18.29
C ILE A 116 -2.60 -0.19 19.62
N GLY A 117 -2.86 1.11 19.56
CA GLY A 117 -3.08 1.97 20.73
C GLY A 117 -1.78 2.64 21.19
N LEU A 118 -0.96 3.09 20.24
CA LEU A 118 0.28 3.82 20.49
C LEU A 118 1.28 3.05 21.39
N LYS A 119 1.30 1.72 21.28
CA LYS A 119 2.10 0.82 22.10
C LYS A 119 3.51 0.67 21.54
N GLU A 120 4.45 0.31 22.42
CA GLU A 120 5.81 -0.01 21.99
C GLU A 120 5.83 -1.26 21.10
N THR A 121 6.52 -1.14 19.99
CA THR A 121 6.80 -2.23 19.06
C THR A 121 8.10 -2.95 19.44
N SER A 122 8.40 -4.05 18.75
CA SER A 122 9.66 -4.78 18.93
C SER A 122 10.88 -4.06 18.33
N ARG A 123 10.67 -2.97 17.58
CA ARG A 123 11.68 -2.28 16.78
C ARG A 123 12.16 -1.00 17.44
N ARG A 124 13.36 -0.57 17.06
CA ARG A 124 14.01 0.64 17.56
C ARG A 124 14.26 1.63 16.43
N CYS A 125 14.31 2.90 16.80
CA CYS A 125 14.77 3.98 15.97
C CYS A 125 16.22 3.73 15.52
N ASP A 126 16.69 4.55 14.58
CA ASP A 126 18.08 4.50 14.10
C ASP A 126 19.09 4.46 15.27
N PRO A 127 20.28 3.86 15.08
CA PRO A 127 21.28 3.71 16.14
C PRO A 127 21.67 5.00 16.88
N LYS A 128 21.57 6.18 16.24
CA LYS A 128 21.84 7.48 16.90
C LYS A 128 20.79 7.81 17.97
N CYS A 129 19.54 7.40 17.77
CA CYS A 129 18.45 7.63 18.72
C CYS A 129 18.22 6.41 19.63
N GLY A 130 18.14 5.21 19.06
CA GLY A 130 18.00 3.94 19.79
C GLY A 130 16.70 3.72 20.57
N ALA A 131 15.81 4.71 20.64
CA ALA A 131 14.51 4.61 21.33
C ALA A 131 13.62 3.53 20.70
N LYS A 132 12.76 2.90 21.50
CA LYS A 132 11.75 1.98 20.98
C LYS A 132 10.69 2.74 20.17
N LEU A 133 10.30 2.17 19.04
CA LEU A 133 9.25 2.75 18.20
C LEU A 133 7.88 2.41 18.76
N ARG A 134 6.88 3.24 18.49
CA ARG A 134 5.47 2.98 18.80
C ARG A 134 4.65 2.84 17.53
N ASP A 135 3.58 2.05 17.55
CA ASP A 135 2.59 2.09 16.48
C ASP A 135 1.89 3.47 16.43
N SER A 136 1.19 3.73 15.33
CA SER A 136 0.49 5.01 15.15
C SER A 136 -1.03 4.91 15.17
N VAL A 137 -1.59 3.72 15.38
CA VAL A 137 -3.04 3.50 15.35
C VAL A 137 -3.62 3.86 16.72
N LEU A 138 -4.65 4.69 16.70
CA LEU A 138 -5.29 5.19 17.92
C LEU A 138 -6.22 4.12 18.53
N ASP A 139 -6.23 4.04 19.85
CA ASP A 139 -7.31 3.42 20.62
C ASP A 139 -8.45 4.44 20.83
N TRP A 140 -9.58 4.01 21.39
CA TRP A 140 -10.78 4.84 21.54
C TRP A 140 -10.59 6.09 22.41
N GLU A 141 -9.68 6.03 23.38
CA GLU A 141 -9.42 7.11 24.34
C GLU A 141 -8.30 8.06 23.88
N ASP A 142 -7.60 7.71 22.79
CA ASP A 142 -6.47 8.49 22.31
C ASP A 142 -6.92 9.76 21.56
N GLU A 143 -6.15 10.83 21.73
CA GLU A 143 -6.37 12.07 21.00
C GLU A 143 -5.91 11.96 19.54
N LEU A 144 -6.61 12.67 18.64
CA LEU A 144 -6.15 12.78 17.25
C LEU A 144 -4.78 13.49 17.19
N PRO A 145 -3.83 13.00 16.37
CA PRO A 145 -2.49 13.57 16.30
C PRO A 145 -2.53 15.03 15.81
N PRO A 146 -2.01 15.99 16.60
CA PRO A 146 -2.10 17.41 16.27
C PRO A 146 -1.50 17.78 14.91
N LYS A 147 -0.42 17.11 14.50
CA LYS A 147 0.21 17.31 13.17
C LYS A 147 -0.77 17.05 12.03
N GLU A 148 -1.56 15.97 12.13
CA GLU A 148 -2.55 15.61 11.12
C GLU A 148 -3.80 16.49 11.23
N MET A 149 -4.29 16.71 12.45
CA MET A 149 -5.49 17.50 12.69
C MET A 149 -5.32 18.96 12.25
N ASN A 150 -4.18 19.58 12.54
CA ASN A 150 -3.90 20.97 12.16
C ASN A 150 -3.81 21.14 10.64
N ALA A 151 -3.15 20.20 9.95
CA ALA A 151 -3.08 20.20 8.49
C ALA A 151 -4.46 20.00 7.87
N ALA A 152 -5.20 18.99 8.32
CA ALA A 152 -6.57 18.71 7.88
C ALA A 152 -7.49 19.93 8.07
N GLU A 153 -7.44 20.57 9.24
CA GLU A 153 -8.22 21.77 9.52
C GLU A 153 -7.85 22.94 8.60
N LYS A 154 -6.54 23.21 8.40
CA LYS A 154 -6.06 24.25 7.49
C LYS A 154 -6.60 24.06 6.08
N HIS A 155 -6.52 22.83 5.55
CA HIS A 155 -6.98 22.53 4.21
C HIS A 155 -8.51 22.61 4.09
N CYS A 156 -9.27 22.09 5.07
CA CYS A 156 -10.73 22.23 5.07
C CYS A 156 -11.20 23.69 5.17
N ARG A 157 -10.54 24.54 5.95
CA ARG A 157 -10.89 25.98 6.02
C ARG A 157 -10.67 26.72 4.70
N THR A 158 -9.70 26.27 3.90
CA THR A 158 -9.34 26.90 2.61
C THR A 158 -10.13 26.32 1.44
N ALA A 159 -10.73 25.14 1.62
CA ALA A 159 -11.40 24.41 0.57
C ALA A 159 -12.65 25.11 0.07
N ASP A 160 -12.78 25.21 -1.26
CA ASP A 160 -14.04 25.61 -1.91
C ASP A 160 -14.92 24.40 -2.22
N ILE A 161 -14.35 23.19 -2.28
CA ILE A 161 -15.08 21.91 -2.29
C ILE A 161 -14.39 20.90 -1.36
N VAL A 162 -15.16 20.28 -0.47
CA VAL A 162 -14.76 19.06 0.26
C VAL A 162 -15.61 17.89 -0.24
N LEU A 163 -14.94 16.86 -0.74
CA LEU A 163 -15.54 15.62 -1.23
C LEU A 163 -15.44 14.52 -0.17
N CYS A 164 -16.54 14.22 0.50
CA CYS A 164 -16.63 13.15 1.49
C CYS A 164 -16.94 11.82 0.79
N LEU A 165 -16.04 10.85 0.85
CA LEU A 165 -16.14 9.56 0.16
C LEU A 165 -16.14 8.40 1.17
N GLY A 166 -17.19 7.57 1.14
CA GLY A 166 -17.22 6.31 1.89
C GLY A 166 -17.08 6.47 3.40
N THR A 167 -17.60 7.56 3.98
CA THR A 167 -17.60 7.81 5.42
C THR A 167 -19.01 8.05 5.93
N SER A 168 -19.34 7.50 7.11
CA SER A 168 -20.61 7.78 7.77
C SER A 168 -20.65 9.13 8.47
N LEU A 169 -19.52 9.85 8.58
CA LEU A 169 -19.39 11.15 9.25
C LEU A 169 -19.94 11.16 10.70
N GLN A 170 -19.65 10.10 11.47
CA GLN A 170 -20.10 9.99 12.87
C GLN A 170 -19.01 10.27 13.91
N ILE A 171 -17.75 9.93 13.62
CA ILE A 171 -16.67 10.00 14.61
C ILE A 171 -16.20 11.44 14.81
N THR A 172 -16.41 11.97 16.02
CA THR A 172 -15.92 13.28 16.45
C THR A 172 -14.47 13.17 16.92
N PRO A 173 -13.61 14.17 16.67
CA PRO A 173 -13.89 15.44 15.99
C PRO A 173 -13.75 15.39 14.46
N ALA A 174 -13.25 14.29 13.90
CA ALA A 174 -12.95 14.16 12.47
C ALA A 174 -14.15 14.48 11.56
N CYS A 175 -15.36 14.03 11.90
CA CYS A 175 -16.58 14.23 11.12
C CYS A 175 -17.01 15.70 10.96
N ASN A 176 -16.46 16.60 11.78
CA ASN A 176 -16.77 18.03 11.72
C ASN A 176 -15.80 18.81 10.83
N LEU A 177 -14.69 18.20 10.36
CA LEU A 177 -13.72 18.86 9.50
C LEU A 177 -14.34 19.35 8.18
N PRO A 178 -15.14 18.56 7.43
CA PRO A 178 -15.77 19.05 6.20
C PRO A 178 -16.66 20.28 6.40
N LEU A 179 -17.28 20.43 7.58
CA LEU A 179 -18.13 21.59 7.90
C LEU A 179 -17.35 22.90 8.00
N LYS A 180 -16.03 22.84 8.20
CA LYS A 180 -15.18 24.04 8.26
C LYS A 180 -15.09 24.74 6.90
N ALA A 181 -15.21 24.00 5.79
CA ALA A 181 -15.29 24.59 4.44
C ALA A 181 -16.57 25.41 4.26
N ILE A 182 -17.71 24.88 4.71
CA ILE A 182 -19.03 25.53 4.61
C ILE A 182 -19.03 26.88 5.34
N ARG A 183 -18.42 26.94 6.53
CA ARG A 183 -18.31 28.18 7.31
C ARG A 183 -17.56 29.30 6.57
N ASN A 184 -16.71 28.94 5.61
CA ASN A 184 -15.92 29.86 4.80
C ASN A 184 -16.44 29.99 3.36
N GLY A 185 -17.70 29.58 3.10
CA GLY A 185 -18.35 29.70 1.79
C GLY A 185 -18.05 28.56 0.81
N GLY A 186 -17.28 27.55 1.22
CA GLY A 186 -17.06 26.33 0.44
C GLY A 186 -18.28 25.40 0.44
N LYS A 187 -18.22 24.38 -0.42
CA LYS A 187 -19.28 23.36 -0.56
C LYS A 187 -18.80 22.01 -0.03
N MET A 188 -19.75 21.23 0.46
CA MET A 188 -19.51 19.83 0.85
C MET A 188 -20.33 18.92 -0.06
N VAL A 189 -19.68 17.91 -0.63
CA VAL A 189 -20.31 16.85 -1.44
C VAL A 189 -20.13 15.54 -0.70
N ILE A 190 -21.18 14.74 -0.60
CA ILE A 190 -21.13 13.43 0.08
C ILE A 190 -21.43 12.34 -0.93
N VAL A 191 -20.53 11.36 -1.05
CA VAL A 191 -20.75 10.11 -1.79
C VAL A 191 -20.68 8.97 -0.79
N ASN A 192 -21.83 8.40 -0.45
CA ASN A 192 -21.92 7.31 0.52
C ASN A 192 -23.19 6.51 0.28
N LEU A 193 -23.11 5.18 0.39
CA LEU A 193 -24.28 4.30 0.26
C LEU A 193 -25.31 4.56 1.36
N GLN A 194 -24.86 4.68 2.61
CA GLN A 194 -25.72 4.92 3.77
C GLN A 194 -25.95 6.41 4.02
N GLN A 195 -27.06 6.74 4.67
CA GLN A 195 -27.33 8.08 5.19
C GLN A 195 -26.22 8.55 6.16
N THR A 196 -25.90 9.83 6.15
CA THR A 196 -24.94 10.44 7.09
C THR A 196 -25.63 11.51 7.95
N PRO A 197 -25.14 11.78 9.17
CA PRO A 197 -25.68 12.85 10.02
C PRO A 197 -25.52 14.26 9.43
N LYS A 198 -24.79 14.42 8.32
CA LYS A 198 -24.43 15.71 7.72
C LYS A 198 -25.05 15.94 6.35
N ASP A 199 -25.93 15.05 5.89
CA ASP A 199 -26.55 15.13 4.56
C ASP A 199 -27.29 16.46 4.34
N ASN A 200 -28.00 16.96 5.35
CA ASN A 200 -28.71 18.25 5.28
C ASN A 200 -27.79 19.48 5.20
N LYS A 201 -26.48 19.31 5.39
CA LYS A 201 -25.47 20.36 5.21
C LYS A 201 -24.74 20.26 3.87
N ALA A 202 -24.86 19.13 3.17
CA ALA A 202 -24.19 18.93 1.89
C ALA A 202 -24.88 19.71 0.77
N SER A 203 -24.09 20.24 -0.17
CA SER A 203 -24.61 20.84 -1.41
C SER A 203 -25.05 19.78 -2.42
N LEU A 204 -24.51 18.56 -2.32
CA LEU A 204 -24.86 17.41 -3.15
C LEU A 204 -24.64 16.12 -2.35
N VAL A 205 -25.58 15.19 -2.45
CA VAL A 205 -25.48 13.84 -1.87
C VAL A 205 -25.71 12.82 -2.99
N ILE A 206 -24.77 11.91 -3.15
CA ILE A 206 -24.85 10.81 -4.13
C ILE A 206 -24.87 9.49 -3.36
N ARG A 207 -25.91 8.68 -3.61
CA ARG A 207 -26.03 7.33 -3.06
C ARG A 207 -25.58 6.33 -4.12
N GLY A 208 -24.33 5.88 -4.00
CA GLY A 208 -23.76 4.93 -4.94
C GLY A 208 -22.41 4.41 -4.46
N PHE A 209 -21.92 3.38 -5.13
CA PHE A 209 -20.58 2.87 -4.94
C PHE A 209 -19.55 3.93 -5.34
N VAL A 210 -18.66 4.28 -4.42
CA VAL A 210 -17.66 5.34 -4.61
C VAL A 210 -16.76 5.09 -5.81
N ASP A 211 -16.40 3.83 -6.10
CA ASP A 211 -15.58 3.47 -7.26
C ASP A 211 -16.28 3.81 -8.58
N LYS A 212 -17.58 3.49 -8.71
CA LYS A 212 -18.36 3.82 -9.91
C LYS A 212 -18.50 5.33 -10.08
N VAL A 213 -18.87 6.03 -8.99
CA VAL A 213 -19.02 7.49 -9.02
C VAL A 213 -17.70 8.18 -9.40
N MET A 214 -16.58 7.76 -8.82
CA MET A 214 -15.28 8.36 -9.14
C MET A 214 -14.80 8.01 -10.55
N ALA A 215 -15.07 6.79 -11.03
CA ALA A 215 -14.79 6.42 -12.41
C ALA A 215 -15.57 7.28 -13.42
N GLU A 216 -16.87 7.50 -13.19
CA GLU A 216 -17.69 8.39 -14.02
C GLU A 216 -17.22 9.85 -13.96
N VAL A 217 -16.83 10.35 -12.78
CA VAL A 217 -16.26 11.69 -12.64
C VAL A 217 -14.98 11.84 -13.47
N LEU A 218 -14.06 10.88 -13.40
CA LEU A 218 -12.83 10.92 -14.17
C LEU A 218 -13.08 10.78 -15.68
N GLN A 219 -14.05 9.96 -16.08
CA GLN A 219 -14.49 9.88 -17.47
C GLN A 219 -14.99 11.23 -17.99
N LEU A 220 -15.84 11.93 -17.21
CA LEU A 220 -16.33 13.27 -17.56
C LEU A 220 -15.20 14.31 -17.63
N LEU A 221 -14.19 14.17 -16.78
CA LEU A 221 -12.98 15.00 -16.81
C LEU A 221 -12.00 14.57 -17.93
N LYS A 222 -12.30 13.49 -18.67
CA LYS A 222 -11.42 12.89 -19.69
C LYS A 222 -10.05 12.50 -19.13
N MET A 223 -10.04 12.02 -17.89
CA MET A 223 -8.85 11.57 -17.19
C MET A 223 -8.92 10.05 -17.01
N PRO A 224 -7.99 9.26 -17.57
CA PRO A 224 -7.95 7.82 -17.34
C PRO A 224 -7.54 7.52 -15.90
N ILE A 225 -8.03 6.42 -15.32
CA ILE A 225 -7.52 5.89 -14.05
C ILE A 225 -6.32 5.00 -14.39
N ALA A 226 -5.13 5.43 -14.00
CA ALA A 226 -3.92 4.63 -14.18
C ALA A 226 -4.00 3.32 -13.37
N PRO A 227 -3.47 2.21 -13.89
CA PRO A 227 -3.39 0.97 -13.14
C PRO A 227 -2.43 1.10 -11.96
N TYR A 228 -2.68 0.31 -10.93
CA TYR A 228 -1.80 0.21 -9.78
C TYR A 228 -0.78 -0.91 -9.99
N VAL A 229 0.51 -0.54 -9.97
CA VAL A 229 1.61 -1.51 -10.01
C VAL A 229 2.27 -1.59 -8.62
N ARG A 230 2.13 -2.75 -7.99
CA ARG A 230 2.76 -3.05 -6.70
C ARG A 230 4.22 -3.43 -6.94
N VAL A 231 5.12 -2.75 -6.21
CA VAL A 231 6.55 -3.07 -6.20
C VAL A 231 6.96 -3.41 -4.78
N ASP A 232 7.36 -4.66 -4.55
CA ASP A 232 7.88 -5.12 -3.26
C ASP A 232 9.41 -5.21 -3.29
N LEU A 233 10.02 -5.10 -2.10
CA LEU A 233 11.47 -5.05 -1.94
C LEU A 233 11.94 -6.16 -1.00
N PHE A 234 13.11 -6.71 -1.28
CA PHE A 234 13.78 -7.62 -0.35
C PHE A 234 15.29 -7.56 -0.51
N GLN A 235 16.00 -8.16 0.44
CA GLN A 235 17.45 -8.22 0.46
C GLN A 235 17.95 -9.65 0.43
N ILE A 236 18.94 -9.89 -0.43
CA ILE A 236 19.77 -11.08 -0.41
C ILE A 236 21.08 -10.72 0.29
N VAL A 237 21.34 -11.38 1.40
CA VAL A 237 22.54 -11.19 2.22
C VAL A 237 23.39 -12.44 2.16
N PHE A 238 24.52 -12.33 1.49
CA PHE A 238 25.54 -13.37 1.45
C PHE A 238 26.64 -13.05 2.46
N ASN A 239 27.13 -14.04 3.18
CA ASN A 239 28.20 -13.88 4.15
C ASN A 239 29.17 -15.06 4.06
N GLN A 240 30.43 -14.77 3.76
CA GLN A 240 31.52 -15.73 3.80
C GLN A 240 32.23 -15.64 5.15
N PHE A 241 32.26 -16.75 5.89
CA PHE A 241 32.94 -16.80 7.18
C PHE A 241 34.45 -16.96 6.96
N ARG A 242 35.25 -16.06 7.55
CA ARG A 242 36.71 -16.19 7.57
C ARG A 242 37.11 -17.35 8.48
N CYS A 243 37.90 -18.30 7.97
CA CYS A 243 38.56 -19.31 8.79
C CYS A 243 39.91 -18.79 9.31
N ILE A 244 40.23 -19.11 10.57
CA ILE A 244 41.47 -18.69 11.25
C ILE A 244 42.70 -19.40 10.63
N HIS A 245 42.51 -20.54 9.98
CA HIS A 245 43.52 -21.28 9.24
C HIS A 245 43.17 -21.31 7.74
N GLU A 246 44.19 -21.37 6.87
CA GLU A 246 44.01 -21.60 5.43
C GLU A 246 43.27 -22.92 5.19
N SER A 247 41.96 -22.82 4.97
CA SER A 247 41.11 -23.96 4.63
C SER A 247 40.89 -23.98 3.12
N LYS A 248 40.92 -25.19 2.54
CA LYS A 248 40.48 -25.43 1.16
C LYS A 248 38.97 -25.20 0.98
N TYR A 249 38.22 -25.11 2.08
CA TYR A 249 36.78 -24.93 2.09
C TYR A 249 36.39 -23.54 2.59
N ALA A 250 35.39 -22.95 1.93
CA ALA A 250 34.72 -21.73 2.34
C ALA A 250 33.39 -22.07 3.00
N LYS A 251 33.22 -21.66 4.26
CA LYS A 251 31.92 -21.67 4.94
C LYS A 251 31.18 -20.39 4.60
N TRP A 252 29.90 -20.50 4.27
CA TRP A 252 29.10 -19.35 3.90
C TRP A 252 27.63 -19.50 4.33
N SER A 253 26.95 -18.37 4.40
CA SER A 253 25.51 -18.30 4.56
C SER A 253 24.87 -17.35 3.57
N LEU A 254 23.72 -17.76 3.04
CA LEU A 254 22.84 -16.96 2.20
C LEU A 254 21.54 -16.70 2.98
N ARG A 255 21.08 -15.45 3.02
CA ARG A 255 19.84 -15.05 3.66
C ARG A 255 18.98 -14.23 2.72
N VAL A 256 17.67 -14.52 2.69
CA VAL A 256 16.67 -13.64 2.06
C VAL A 256 15.84 -13.00 3.17
N ILE A 257 15.87 -11.67 3.27
CA ILE A 257 15.30 -10.91 4.38
C ILE A 257 14.56 -9.65 3.90
N SER A 258 13.75 -9.06 4.77
CA SER A 258 13.12 -7.76 4.54
C SER A 258 14.13 -6.61 4.56
N VAL A 259 13.88 -5.60 3.73
CA VAL A 259 14.62 -4.32 3.74
C VAL A 259 14.46 -3.55 5.05
N HIS A 260 13.48 -3.93 5.87
CA HIS A 260 13.22 -3.34 7.18
C HIS A 260 14.02 -4.00 8.32
N GLY A 261 14.83 -5.01 8.02
CA GLY A 261 15.78 -5.64 8.95
C GLY A 261 15.61 -7.16 9.09
N GLU A 262 16.59 -7.83 9.71
CA GLU A 262 16.66 -9.30 9.79
C GLU A 262 15.49 -9.96 10.57
N LYS A 263 14.82 -9.20 11.45
CA LYS A 263 13.66 -9.68 12.23
C LYS A 263 12.32 -9.26 11.65
N ALA A 264 12.32 -8.40 10.62
CA ALA A 264 11.10 -7.95 9.99
C ALA A 264 10.54 -9.04 9.08
N PRO A 265 9.21 -9.26 9.06
CA PRO A 265 8.60 -10.24 8.18
C PRO A 265 8.73 -9.81 6.72
N LEU A 266 8.75 -10.80 5.83
CA LEU A 266 8.73 -10.63 4.39
C LEU A 266 7.44 -11.25 3.83
N PRO A 267 6.28 -10.58 3.98
CA PRO A 267 4.97 -11.23 3.87
C PRO A 267 4.64 -11.73 2.45
N PHE A 268 5.19 -11.10 1.41
CA PHE A 268 4.93 -11.48 0.02
C PHE A 268 5.76 -12.67 -0.46
N VAL A 269 6.70 -13.19 0.34
CA VAL A 269 7.53 -14.36 -0.01
C VAL A 269 7.11 -15.56 0.83
N GLU A 270 6.69 -16.63 0.14
CA GLU A 270 6.27 -17.89 0.75
C GLU A 270 7.48 -18.79 1.02
N SER A 271 8.32 -19.00 0.00
CA SER A 271 9.49 -19.86 0.10
C SER A 271 10.60 -19.41 -0.83
N VAL A 272 11.83 -19.85 -0.55
CA VAL A 272 12.98 -19.65 -1.41
C VAL A 272 13.63 -21.00 -1.72
N GLU A 273 13.67 -21.37 -2.98
CA GLU A 273 14.40 -22.53 -3.45
C GLU A 273 15.76 -22.12 -4.02
N VAL A 274 16.83 -22.78 -3.59
CA VAL A 274 18.21 -22.51 -4.03
C VAL A 274 18.73 -23.73 -4.77
N THR A 275 19.05 -23.54 -6.04
CA THR A 275 19.58 -24.57 -6.95
C THR A 275 21.02 -24.26 -7.34
N PHE A 276 21.78 -25.28 -7.74
CA PHE A 276 23.20 -25.20 -8.05
C PHE A 276 23.48 -25.86 -9.42
N PRO A 277 23.20 -25.17 -10.54
CA PRO A 277 23.28 -25.77 -11.88
C PRO A 277 24.65 -26.40 -12.19
N ASP A 278 25.73 -25.73 -11.77
CA ASP A 278 27.10 -26.14 -12.09
C ASP A 278 27.71 -27.10 -11.05
N ARG A 279 27.00 -27.40 -9.96
CA ARG A 279 27.49 -28.20 -8.84
C ARG A 279 26.50 -29.32 -8.49
N PRO A 280 26.45 -30.41 -9.28
CA PRO A 280 25.51 -31.51 -9.06
C PRO A 280 25.70 -32.21 -7.71
N GLU A 281 26.86 -32.05 -7.07
CA GLU A 281 27.12 -32.53 -5.72
C GLU A 281 26.34 -31.76 -4.63
N LEU A 282 25.90 -30.54 -4.92
CA LEU A 282 25.16 -29.69 -3.99
C LEU A 282 23.66 -29.92 -4.14
N LYS A 283 23.04 -30.48 -3.11
CA LYS A 283 21.58 -30.65 -3.05
C LYS A 283 20.86 -29.30 -3.03
N THR A 284 19.84 -29.19 -3.87
CA THR A 284 18.81 -28.14 -3.81
C THR A 284 18.30 -27.97 -2.38
N ALA A 285 18.11 -26.71 -1.97
CA ALA A 285 17.58 -26.37 -0.67
C ALA A 285 16.27 -25.60 -0.82
N ILE A 286 15.21 -26.05 -0.15
CA ILE A 286 13.91 -25.37 -0.11
C ILE A 286 13.74 -24.76 1.28
N LEU A 287 13.63 -23.43 1.33
CA LEU A 287 13.55 -22.65 2.55
C LEU A 287 12.10 -22.17 2.74
N ASN A 288 11.36 -22.83 3.62
CA ASN A 288 9.93 -22.54 3.87
C ASN A 288 9.67 -21.74 5.14
N LYS A 289 10.71 -21.29 5.83
CA LYS A 289 10.59 -20.58 7.10
C LYS A 289 11.50 -19.36 7.15
N GLN A 290 10.93 -18.24 7.56
CA GLN A 290 11.68 -17.00 7.75
C GLN A 290 12.46 -17.02 9.08
N PRO A 291 13.67 -16.42 9.14
CA PRO A 291 14.42 -15.89 8.00
C PRO A 291 14.89 -17.02 7.07
N PHE A 292 14.75 -16.83 5.75
CA PHE A 292 15.16 -17.82 4.77
C PHE A 292 16.69 -17.91 4.76
N LEU A 293 17.24 -18.92 5.43
CA LEU A 293 18.66 -19.06 5.70
C LEU A 293 19.19 -20.38 5.16
N LEU A 294 20.17 -20.30 4.27
CA LEU A 294 20.97 -21.45 3.84
C LEU A 294 22.39 -21.28 4.37
N LYS A 295 22.94 -22.35 4.96
CA LYS A 295 24.35 -22.45 5.34
C LYS A 295 24.97 -23.65 4.64
N ARG A 296 26.14 -23.45 4.06
CA ARG A 296 26.88 -24.49 3.33
C ARG A 296 28.38 -24.29 3.51
N GLU A 297 29.11 -25.33 3.15
CA GLU A 297 30.56 -25.35 3.07
C GLU A 297 30.94 -25.93 1.70
N THR A 298 31.76 -25.19 0.94
CA THR A 298 32.11 -25.55 -0.44
C THR A 298 33.60 -25.33 -0.68
N LEU A 299 34.19 -26.02 -1.66
CA LEU A 299 35.59 -25.78 -2.04
C LEU A 299 35.78 -24.34 -2.54
N LYS A 300 36.82 -23.66 -2.04
CA LYS A 300 37.10 -22.25 -2.33
C LYS A 300 37.60 -22.02 -3.76
N SER A 301 38.38 -22.97 -4.29
CA SER A 301 39.06 -22.88 -5.60
C SER A 301 38.13 -23.00 -6.82
N ARG A 302 36.81 -23.06 -6.61
CA ARG A 302 35.83 -23.18 -7.68
C ARG A 302 34.67 -22.23 -7.38
N PRO A 303 34.29 -21.35 -8.31
CA PRO A 303 33.08 -20.55 -8.19
C PRO A 303 31.83 -21.41 -7.95
N VAL A 304 30.79 -20.79 -7.41
CA VAL A 304 29.48 -21.40 -7.19
C VAL A 304 28.44 -20.52 -7.84
N HIS A 305 27.83 -20.99 -8.92
CA HIS A 305 26.63 -20.39 -9.48
C HIS A 305 25.41 -20.91 -8.72
N MET A 306 24.62 -19.99 -8.16
CA MET A 306 23.35 -20.29 -7.53
C MET A 306 22.23 -19.62 -8.29
N VAL A 307 21.11 -20.31 -8.42
CA VAL A 307 19.85 -19.71 -8.87
C VAL A 307 18.85 -19.79 -7.73
N LEU A 308 18.38 -18.62 -7.30
CA LEU A 308 17.36 -18.48 -6.26
C LEU A 308 16.00 -18.32 -6.92
N TRP A 309 15.10 -19.25 -6.67
CA TRP A 309 13.69 -19.18 -7.02
C TRP A 309 12.93 -18.63 -5.81
N VAL A 310 12.49 -17.37 -5.90
CA VAL A 310 11.72 -16.71 -4.85
C VAL A 310 10.25 -16.92 -5.16
N ASN A 311 9.60 -17.82 -4.43
CA ASN A 311 8.19 -18.13 -4.58
C ASN A 311 7.36 -17.14 -3.76
N PHE A 312 6.35 -16.55 -4.39
CA PHE A 312 5.53 -15.52 -3.79
C PHE A 312 4.27 -16.08 -3.14
N SER A 313 3.85 -15.42 -2.06
CA SER A 313 2.62 -15.72 -1.33
C SER A 313 1.38 -15.48 -2.20
N GLU A 314 0.30 -16.19 -1.86
CA GLU A 314 -1.03 -15.98 -2.45
C GLU A 314 -1.44 -14.49 -2.45
N GLY A 315 -1.92 -13.99 -3.60
CA GLY A 315 -2.31 -12.59 -3.82
C GLY A 315 -1.27 -11.79 -4.61
N CYS A 316 -0.08 -12.35 -4.87
CA CYS A 316 0.81 -11.82 -5.91
C CYS A 316 0.31 -12.27 -7.29
N GLY A 317 0.44 -11.40 -8.30
CA GLY A 317 0.08 -11.73 -9.68
C GLY A 317 1.00 -12.82 -10.25
N CYS A 318 2.31 -12.70 -10.04
CA CYS A 318 3.28 -13.72 -10.43
C CYS A 318 3.49 -14.78 -9.32
N ARG A 319 3.83 -16.02 -9.73
CA ARG A 319 4.09 -17.14 -8.81
C ARG A 319 5.50 -17.11 -8.20
N PHE A 320 6.50 -16.73 -8.99
CA PHE A 320 7.89 -16.69 -8.55
C PHE A 320 8.73 -15.78 -9.45
N ILE A 321 9.95 -15.49 -9.01
CA ILE A 321 11.05 -15.01 -9.87
C ILE A 321 12.28 -15.88 -9.69
N SER A 322 13.16 -15.90 -10.69
CA SER A 322 14.52 -16.44 -10.57
C SER A 322 15.54 -15.31 -10.47
N ILE A 323 16.54 -15.48 -9.59
CA ILE A 323 17.67 -14.58 -9.47
C ILE A 323 18.96 -15.38 -9.58
N ASP A 324 19.76 -15.03 -10.59
CA ASP A 324 21.13 -15.50 -10.73
C ASP A 324 22.02 -14.84 -9.67
N PHE A 325 22.72 -15.68 -8.90
CA PHE A 325 23.61 -15.24 -7.83
C PHE A 325 24.94 -15.99 -7.93
N PRO A 326 25.84 -15.57 -8.85
CA PRO A 326 27.17 -16.13 -8.94
C PRO A 326 28.03 -15.70 -7.74
N ILE A 327 28.74 -16.67 -7.15
CA ILE A 327 29.72 -16.45 -6.09
C ILE A 327 31.09 -16.84 -6.60
N ASP A 328 32.00 -15.88 -6.56
CA ASP A 328 33.43 -16.12 -6.59
C ASP A 328 33.98 -15.82 -5.19
N PHE A 329 34.72 -16.76 -4.61
CA PHE A 329 35.29 -16.64 -3.25
C PHE A 329 36.65 -15.94 -3.24
N GLU A 330 37.21 -15.67 -4.41
CA GLU A 330 38.53 -15.06 -4.61
C GLU A 330 38.42 -13.65 -5.20
N SER A 331 37.31 -13.31 -5.86
CA SER A 331 37.05 -11.97 -6.38
C SER A 331 36.09 -11.17 -5.49
N SER A 332 36.25 -9.84 -5.46
CA SER A 332 35.24 -8.95 -4.91
C SER A 332 34.11 -8.74 -5.92
N THR A 333 32.87 -8.71 -5.45
CA THR A 333 31.72 -8.31 -6.28
C THR A 333 31.68 -6.78 -6.39
N ASP A 334 31.32 -6.27 -7.57
CA ASP A 334 31.19 -4.82 -7.79
C ASP A 334 30.08 -4.22 -6.92
N GLU A 335 30.34 -3.03 -6.36
CA GLU A 335 29.32 -2.25 -5.68
C GLU A 335 28.38 -1.60 -6.70
N ILE A 336 27.08 -1.68 -6.41
CA ILE A 336 26.04 -1.09 -7.25
C ILE A 336 25.23 -0.16 -6.35
N SER A 337 24.96 1.05 -6.82
CA SER A 337 24.03 1.96 -6.15
C SER A 337 23.24 2.74 -7.19
N LYS A 338 21.96 2.43 -7.29
CA LYS A 338 20.99 3.15 -8.12
C LYS A 338 20.03 3.94 -7.21
N ASP A 339 19.47 5.02 -7.74
CA ASP A 339 18.39 5.71 -7.05
C ASP A 339 17.16 4.81 -6.94
N LYS A 340 16.74 4.55 -5.70
CA LYS A 340 15.61 3.66 -5.39
C LYS A 340 14.31 4.09 -6.09
N ASN A 341 14.00 5.38 -6.09
CA ASN A 341 12.75 5.89 -6.63
C ASN A 341 12.75 5.77 -8.16
N VAL A 342 13.88 6.03 -8.80
CA VAL A 342 14.04 5.85 -10.25
C VAL A 342 13.83 4.39 -10.65
N VAL A 343 14.46 3.44 -9.94
CA VAL A 343 14.30 2.00 -10.23
C VAL A 343 12.86 1.54 -10.05
N ILE A 344 12.20 1.96 -8.95
CA ILE A 344 10.79 1.62 -8.72
C ILE A 344 9.90 2.21 -9.81
N GLN A 345 10.16 3.45 -10.22
CA GLN A 345 9.36 4.10 -11.26
C GLN A 345 9.52 3.40 -12.62
N GLN A 346 10.75 3.08 -13.01
CA GLN A 346 11.03 2.32 -14.24
C GLN A 346 10.32 0.95 -14.22
N LEU A 347 10.41 0.21 -13.12
CA LEU A 347 9.71 -1.07 -12.98
C LEU A 347 8.19 -0.92 -13.11
N ARG A 348 7.62 0.17 -12.59
CA ARG A 348 6.18 0.43 -12.73
C ARG A 348 5.80 0.70 -14.18
N GLU A 349 6.61 1.49 -14.89
CA GLU A 349 6.40 1.81 -16.29
C GLU A 349 6.51 0.55 -17.16
N THR A 350 7.59 -0.21 -17.03
CA THR A 350 7.82 -1.44 -17.79
C THR A 350 6.75 -2.51 -17.48
N ALA A 351 6.37 -2.71 -16.21
CA ALA A 351 5.36 -3.70 -15.86
C ALA A 351 3.98 -3.31 -16.39
N ASN A 352 3.70 -2.01 -16.43
CA ASN A 352 2.47 -1.49 -17.02
C ASN A 352 2.45 -1.63 -18.55
N GLU A 353 3.54 -1.27 -19.23
CA GLU A 353 3.66 -1.37 -20.69
C GLU A 353 3.55 -2.81 -21.18
N ASP A 354 4.21 -3.74 -20.49
CA ASP A 354 4.21 -5.13 -20.90
C ASP A 354 3.01 -5.93 -20.32
N GLU A 355 2.24 -5.31 -19.43
CA GLU A 355 1.10 -5.91 -18.71
C GLU A 355 1.45 -7.23 -17.96
N TYR A 356 2.66 -7.36 -17.43
CA TYR A 356 3.08 -8.57 -16.69
C TYR A 356 3.87 -8.31 -15.39
N CYS A 357 3.64 -9.17 -14.40
CA CYS A 357 4.35 -9.18 -13.10
C CYS A 357 5.59 -10.09 -13.13
N GLY A 358 6.52 -9.88 -12.21
CA GLY A 358 7.74 -10.68 -12.05
C GLY A 358 9.00 -10.01 -12.58
N GLN A 359 8.86 -8.82 -13.19
CA GLN A 359 10.01 -7.97 -13.52
C GLN A 359 10.75 -7.58 -12.24
N SER A 360 12.08 -7.68 -12.26
CA SER A 360 12.91 -7.35 -11.11
C SER A 360 14.15 -6.56 -11.49
N SER A 361 14.64 -5.74 -10.57
CA SER A 361 15.89 -4.99 -10.74
C SER A 361 16.61 -4.85 -9.40
N ILE A 362 17.94 -4.90 -9.45
CA ILE A 362 18.80 -4.58 -8.31
C ILE A 362 18.83 -3.06 -8.08
N ILE A 363 18.59 -2.64 -6.84
CA ILE A 363 18.71 -1.24 -6.41
C ILE A 363 20.12 -0.95 -5.93
N ASP A 364 20.61 -1.76 -4.98
CA ASP A 364 21.95 -1.61 -4.44
C ASP A 364 22.62 -2.97 -4.19
N ARG A 365 23.94 -2.96 -4.21
CA ARG A 365 24.83 -4.03 -3.75
C ARG A 365 25.95 -3.38 -2.97
N LYS A 366 26.04 -3.72 -1.68
CA LYS A 366 27.02 -3.16 -0.75
C LYS A 366 27.88 -4.28 -0.20
N LEU A 367 29.20 -4.07 -0.21
CA LEU A 367 30.14 -4.89 0.53
C LEU A 367 30.29 -4.28 1.92
N ILE A 368 30.08 -5.06 2.98
CA ILE A 368 30.31 -4.60 4.35
C ILE A 368 31.79 -4.86 4.67
N PRO A 369 32.62 -3.80 4.83
CA PRO A 369 34.05 -3.94 5.07
C PRO A 369 34.36 -4.90 6.22
N ASP A 370 35.47 -5.63 6.10
CA ASP A 370 36.02 -6.58 7.09
C ASP A 370 35.19 -7.81 7.46
N SER A 371 33.94 -7.90 7.01
CA SER A 371 33.03 -8.99 7.38
C SER A 371 32.89 -10.12 6.35
N GLY A 372 33.29 -9.90 5.09
CA GLY A 372 32.99 -10.82 3.98
C GLY A 372 31.49 -10.92 3.65
N LYS A 373 30.70 -9.93 4.10
CA LYS A 373 29.25 -9.85 3.93
C LYS A 373 28.90 -8.94 2.76
N THR A 374 28.12 -9.45 1.82
CA THR A 374 27.56 -8.70 0.69
C THR A 374 26.05 -8.65 0.84
N SER A 375 25.46 -7.46 0.73
CA SER A 375 24.00 -7.26 0.78
C SER A 375 23.54 -6.68 -0.55
N SER A 376 22.57 -7.32 -1.21
CA SER A 376 21.95 -6.85 -2.46
C SER A 376 20.46 -6.62 -2.25
N THR A 377 19.97 -5.42 -2.53
CA THR A 377 18.54 -5.08 -2.46
C THR A 377 17.91 -5.20 -3.83
N TYR A 378 16.81 -5.94 -3.93
CA TYR A 378 16.03 -6.13 -5.15
C TYR A 378 14.66 -5.48 -5.04
N ALA A 379 14.18 -4.94 -6.15
CA ALA A 379 12.81 -4.51 -6.36
C ALA A 379 12.12 -5.44 -7.36
N VAL A 380 10.85 -5.76 -7.11
CA VAL A 380 10.07 -6.66 -7.96
C VAL A 380 8.66 -6.11 -8.17
N ALA A 381 8.20 -6.06 -9.41
CA ALA A 381 6.79 -5.81 -9.71
C ALA A 381 5.98 -7.09 -9.43
N THR A 382 5.16 -7.09 -8.37
CA THR A 382 4.48 -8.31 -7.88
C THR A 382 3.01 -8.38 -8.28
N ASN A 383 2.37 -7.24 -8.56
CA ASN A 383 0.97 -7.20 -8.95
C ASN A 383 0.68 -5.99 -9.86
N ILE A 384 -0.30 -6.14 -10.76
CA ILE A 384 -0.83 -5.09 -11.63
C ILE A 384 -2.36 -5.15 -11.52
N VAL A 385 -2.97 -4.04 -11.10
CA VAL A 385 -4.43 -3.92 -10.96
C VAL A 385 -4.96 -2.87 -11.93
N GLN A 386 -5.84 -3.31 -12.85
CA GLN A 386 -6.50 -2.45 -13.83
C GLN A 386 -7.94 -2.10 -13.39
N TYR A 387 -8.45 -0.94 -13.83
CA TYR A 387 -9.76 -0.42 -13.41
C TYR A 387 -10.76 -0.24 -14.57
N ASN A 388 -10.51 -0.86 -15.72
CA ASN A 388 -11.23 -0.64 -16.99
C ASN A 388 -12.68 -1.16 -17.00
N GLY A 389 -13.12 -1.91 -15.99
CA GLY A 389 -14.46 -2.54 -15.93
C GLY A 389 -15.54 -1.73 -15.20
N LEU A 390 -15.26 -0.50 -14.78
CA LEU A 390 -16.17 0.27 -13.89
C LEU A 390 -17.19 1.14 -14.62
N LEU A 391 -17.11 1.21 -15.95
CA LEU A 391 -18.02 1.99 -16.79
C LEU A 391 -18.85 1.03 -17.66
N PRO A 392 -20.16 1.27 -17.86
CA PRO A 392 -20.96 0.50 -18.78
C PRO A 392 -20.33 0.57 -20.18
N SER A 393 -20.11 -0.57 -20.82
CA SER A 393 -19.70 -0.64 -22.21
C SER A 393 -20.83 -0.11 -23.10
N ASN A 394 -20.65 1.05 -23.71
CA ASN A 394 -21.55 1.58 -24.76
C ASN A 394 -21.40 0.84 -26.10
N THR A 395 -21.15 -0.47 -26.08
CA THR A 395 -20.95 -1.28 -27.28
C THR A 395 -21.87 -2.49 -27.24
N SER A 396 -22.96 -2.40 -28.00
CA SER A 396 -23.74 -3.52 -28.50
C SER A 396 -22.92 -4.34 -29.50
N ASP A 397 -21.89 -5.05 -29.03
CA ASP A 397 -21.20 -6.07 -29.84
C ASP A 397 -20.76 -7.22 -28.96
N VAL A 398 -21.66 -8.21 -28.86
CA VAL A 398 -21.38 -9.53 -28.31
C VAL A 398 -20.72 -10.35 -29.42
N SER A 399 -19.42 -10.18 -29.62
CA SER A 399 -18.59 -11.24 -30.21
C SER A 399 -17.10 -11.00 -29.94
N GLN A 400 -16.39 -12.07 -29.61
CA GLN A 400 -14.92 -12.17 -29.40
C GLN A 400 -14.37 -11.87 -28.00
N LEU A 401 -14.78 -12.69 -27.02
CA LEU A 401 -13.92 -13.02 -25.88
C LEU A 401 -13.09 -14.27 -26.23
N THR A 402 -12.00 -14.09 -26.98
CA THR A 402 -11.00 -15.14 -27.18
C THR A 402 -10.10 -15.24 -25.95
N LYS A 403 -10.14 -16.41 -25.31
CA LYS A 403 -9.18 -16.87 -24.29
C LYS A 403 -7.74 -16.67 -24.78
N LYS A 404 -6.95 -15.86 -24.07
CA LYS A 404 -5.50 -16.06 -23.98
C LYS A 404 -5.20 -16.72 -22.63
N VAL A 405 -4.79 -17.97 -22.73
CA VAL A 405 -4.28 -18.79 -21.63
C VAL A 405 -2.84 -18.38 -21.38
N ASN A 406 -2.63 -17.61 -20.32
CA ASN A 406 -1.50 -17.59 -19.38
C ASN A 406 -1.74 -16.36 -18.50
N GLY A 407 -2.34 -16.61 -17.33
CA GLY A 407 -3.08 -15.61 -16.55
C GLY A 407 -2.23 -14.49 -15.96
N CYS A 408 -2.86 -13.32 -15.77
CA CYS A 408 -2.64 -12.32 -14.72
C CYS A 408 -3.52 -11.07 -14.97
N ILE A 409 -4.83 -11.14 -14.75
CA ILE A 409 -5.68 -9.93 -14.60
C ILE A 409 -6.79 -10.26 -13.61
N GLU A 410 -6.75 -9.67 -12.40
CA GLU A 410 -7.91 -9.67 -11.51
C GLU A 410 -8.90 -8.58 -11.98
N LYS A 411 -10.10 -8.99 -12.40
CA LYS A 411 -11.21 -8.09 -12.73
C LYS A 411 -12.16 -7.99 -11.54
N VAL A 412 -12.47 -6.78 -11.10
CA VAL A 412 -13.46 -6.51 -10.06
C VAL A 412 -14.83 -6.28 -10.71
N ASN A 413 -15.84 -7.09 -10.35
CA ASN A 413 -17.25 -6.91 -10.77
C ASN A 413 -18.03 -6.16 -9.67
N LEU A 414 -18.86 -5.18 -10.05
CA LEU A 414 -19.79 -4.48 -9.16
C LEU A 414 -21.15 -4.31 -9.85
N ASP A 415 -22.23 -4.68 -9.15
CA ASP A 415 -23.64 -4.57 -9.60
C ASP A 415 -24.17 -3.12 -9.54
N ASP A 416 -25.12 -2.82 -10.43
CA ASP A 416 -25.60 -1.47 -10.75
C ASP A 416 -26.71 -0.94 -9.82
N GLY A 417 -26.44 0.20 -9.17
CA GLY A 417 -27.47 1.06 -8.57
C GLY A 417 -26.89 2.40 -8.12
N ILE A 418 -27.28 3.49 -8.78
CA ILE A 418 -26.99 4.87 -8.36
C ILE A 418 -28.33 5.59 -8.20
N ASP A 419 -28.56 6.20 -7.04
CA ASP A 419 -29.68 7.12 -6.80
C ASP A 419 -29.11 8.52 -6.50
N ILE A 420 -29.53 9.53 -7.29
CA ILE A 420 -29.01 10.90 -7.23
C ILE A 420 -30.11 11.81 -6.70
N SER A 421 -29.90 12.40 -5.52
CA SER A 421 -30.80 13.41 -4.96
C SER A 421 -30.09 14.78 -4.92
N ILE A 422 -30.62 15.74 -5.68
CA ILE A 422 -30.13 17.12 -5.71
C ILE A 422 -31.02 17.95 -4.78
N ASN A 423 -30.49 18.36 -3.62
CA ASN A 423 -31.18 19.32 -2.76
C ASN A 423 -31.07 20.73 -3.35
N SER A 424 -32.13 21.20 -3.99
CA SER A 424 -32.26 22.61 -4.38
C SER A 424 -32.50 23.47 -3.13
N VAL A 425 -31.65 24.47 -2.92
CA VAL A 425 -31.80 25.46 -1.84
C VAL A 425 -32.91 26.44 -2.24
N PRO A 426 -34.02 26.58 -1.48
CA PRO A 426 -34.99 27.63 -1.75
C PRO A 426 -34.48 28.97 -1.21
N LEU A 427 -34.42 29.96 -2.10
CA LEU A 427 -34.26 31.37 -1.75
C LEU A 427 -35.52 31.91 -1.06
N LYS A 428 -35.33 32.48 0.14
CA LYS A 428 -36.16 33.45 0.88
C LYS A 428 -37.63 33.10 1.18
N LYS A 429 -37.96 33.17 2.48
CA LYS A 429 -38.81 34.25 3.03
C LYS A 429 -38.48 34.47 4.50
N ALA A 430 -38.15 35.71 4.82
CA ALA A 430 -38.06 36.19 6.19
C ALA A 430 -39.42 36.04 6.88
N ARG A 431 -39.43 35.61 8.14
CA ARG A 431 -40.45 36.02 9.10
C ARG A 431 -39.86 36.06 10.51
N VAL A 432 -39.96 37.27 11.05
CA VAL A 432 -39.71 37.72 12.41
C VAL A 432 -40.53 36.89 13.40
N ARG A 433 -39.88 36.22 14.35
CA ARG A 433 -39.87 36.52 15.79
C ARG A 433 -38.89 35.61 16.50
#